data_AF-A0A0Q8D4G9-F1
#
_entry.id   AF-A0A0Q8D4G9-F1
#
_cell.length_a   1.000
_cell.length_b   1.000
_cell.length_c   1.000
_cell.angle_alpha   90.00
_cell.angle_beta   90.00
_cell.angle_gamma   90.00
#
_symmetry.space_group_name_H-M   'P 1'
#
loop_
_entity.id
_entity.type
_entity.pdbx_description
1 polymer ?
#
loop_
_entity_poly.entity_id
_entity_poly.type
_entity_poly.pdbx_seq_one_letter_code
_entity_poly.pdbx_strand_id
1 'polypeptide(L)'
;MAKLIEYALSLACLSSIAAFAARPTALKQLLAMGAFLAAGLLFLICLGWALTREKGRRLRAAIVPAAVLAVVPIGIELGHAIRDWQFQRDLPRYQAAAAWASTLAVPGETVTVLPPPAAYADLTYGVHITQNETCGLVVDFFWGGGFPVKHTVRRYIADPTSMERKPCREGWRRGRQRAEGWFELAD
;
A
#
# COMPACT_ATOMS: atom_id res chain seq x y z
N MET A 1 16.13 24.35 20.14
CA MET A 1 16.31 22.90 20.37
C MET A 1 14.98 22.13 20.25
N ALA A 2 13.93 22.46 21.03
CA ALA A 2 12.63 21.77 20.95
C ALA A 2 11.98 21.74 19.55
N LYS A 3 11.93 22.88 18.84
CA LYS A 3 11.40 22.94 17.46
C LYS A 3 12.16 22.07 16.47
N LEU A 4 13.48 21.94 16.65
CA LEU A 4 14.33 21.16 15.75
C LEU A 4 14.09 19.66 15.93
N ILE A 5 13.82 19.24 17.17
CA ILE A 5 13.42 17.87 17.52
C ILE A 5 12.00 17.57 16.97
N GLU A 6 11.06 18.51 17.10
CA GLU A 6 9.73 18.39 16.47
C GLU A 6 9.81 18.20 14.95
N TYR A 7 10.54 19.07 14.24
CA TYR A 7 10.69 18.95 12.79
C TYR A 7 11.38 17.65 12.36
N ALA A 8 12.43 17.23 13.09
CA ALA A 8 13.12 15.98 12.80
C ALA A 8 12.21 14.76 13.00
N LEU A 9 11.38 14.75 14.05
CA LEU A 9 10.42 13.68 14.33
C LEU A 9 9.29 13.64 13.30
N SER A 10 8.70 14.80 12.98
CA SER A 10 7.66 14.89 11.96
C SER A 10 8.17 14.47 10.59
N LEU A 11 9.39 14.89 10.21
CA LEU A 11 10.01 14.51 8.94
C LEU A 11 10.36 13.01 8.90
N ALA A 12 10.83 12.43 10.01
CA ALA A 12 11.09 11.00 10.12
C ALA A 12 9.80 10.19 9.99
N CYS A 13 8.70 10.61 10.63
CA CYS A 13 7.38 10.00 10.47
C CYS A 13 6.89 10.09 9.02
N LEU A 14 6.94 11.27 8.41
CA LEU A 14 6.54 11.49 7.01
C LEU A 14 7.36 10.63 6.04
N SER A 15 8.68 10.59 6.22
CA SER A 15 9.59 9.80 5.37
C SER A 15 9.33 8.31 5.51
N SER A 16 9.02 7.84 6.72
CA SER A 16 8.70 6.44 6.99
C SER A 16 7.38 6.02 6.34
N ILE A 17 6.37 6.90 6.38
CA ILE A 17 5.07 6.65 5.76
C ILE A 17 5.19 6.68 4.22
N ALA A 18 5.93 7.65 3.67
CA ALA A 18 6.17 7.74 2.23
C ALA A 18 6.97 6.53 1.69
N ALA A 19 8.00 6.08 2.43
CA ALA A 19 8.79 4.90 2.06
C ALA A 19 7.96 3.61 2.07
N PHE A 20 7.01 3.47 3.01
CA PHE A 20 6.08 2.34 3.06
C PHE A 20 5.11 2.32 1.87
N ALA A 21 4.61 3.49 1.47
CA ALA A 21 3.69 3.61 0.36
C ALA A 21 4.31 3.26 -1.00
N ALA A 22 5.59 3.56 -1.19
CA ALA A 22 6.28 3.52 -2.47
C ALA A 22 6.67 2.12 -3.00
N ARG A 23 6.34 1.04 -2.28
CA ARG A 23 6.38 -0.40 -2.65
C ARG A 23 6.80 -1.22 -1.43
N PRO A 24 5.96 -2.14 -0.95
CA PRO A 24 6.29 -2.97 0.21
C PRO A 24 7.14 -4.18 -0.23
N THR A 25 8.44 -3.98 -0.49
CA THR A 25 9.36 -5.13 -0.40
C THR A 25 9.44 -5.55 1.06
N ALA A 26 9.70 -6.83 1.35
CA ALA A 26 9.81 -7.34 2.72
C ALA A 26 10.78 -6.49 3.58
N LEU A 27 11.91 -6.08 3.00
CA LEU A 27 12.87 -5.19 3.66
C LEU A 27 12.29 -3.79 3.91
N LYS A 28 11.64 -3.16 2.92
CA LYS A 28 11.04 -1.83 3.10
C LYS A 28 9.91 -1.85 4.12
N GLN A 29 9.14 -2.93 4.20
CA GLN A 29 8.12 -3.13 5.23
C GLN A 29 8.75 -3.24 6.62
N LEU A 30 9.80 -4.05 6.79
CA LEU A 30 10.51 -4.19 8.07
C LEU A 30 11.12 -2.86 8.52
N LEU A 31 11.75 -2.12 7.61
CA LEU A 31 12.30 -0.80 7.90
C LEU A 31 11.19 0.20 8.28
N ALA A 32 10.07 0.21 7.56
CA ALA A 32 8.93 1.05 7.89
C ALA A 32 8.28 0.68 9.23
N MET A 33 8.17 -0.61 9.54
CA MET A 33 7.67 -1.10 10.84
C MET A 33 8.61 -0.67 11.97
N GLY A 34 9.92 -0.83 11.80
CA GLY A 34 10.92 -0.36 12.75
C GLY A 34 10.85 1.16 12.97
N ALA A 35 10.70 1.93 11.88
CA ALA A 35 10.56 3.37 11.96
C ALA A 35 9.24 3.81 12.63
N PHE A 36 8.14 3.10 12.39
CA PHE A 36 6.86 3.34 13.06
C PHE A 36 6.93 3.03 14.56
N LEU A 37 7.59 1.93 14.95
CA LEU A 37 7.83 1.60 16.35
C LEU A 37 8.72 2.64 17.05
N ALA A 38 9.78 3.09 16.39
CA ALA A 38 10.64 4.16 16.89
C ALA A 38 9.86 5.47 17.08
N ALA A 39 9.05 5.86 16.09
CA ALA A 39 8.16 7.01 16.19
C ALA A 39 7.15 6.88 17.33
N GLY A 40 6.55 5.70 17.52
CA GLY A 40 5.63 5.41 18.63
C GLY A 40 6.31 5.52 19.99
N LEU A 41 7.53 4.99 20.14
CA LEU A 41 8.32 5.12 21.35
C LEU A 41 8.64 6.59 21.66
N LEU A 42 9.07 7.34 20.66
CA LEU A 42 9.36 8.77 20.78
C LEU A 42 8.11 9.57 21.17
N PHE A 43 6.95 9.24 20.59
CA PHE A 43 5.67 9.81 20.99
C PHE A 43 5.36 9.55 22.47
N LEU A 44 5.52 8.31 22.95
CA LEU A 44 5.29 7.96 24.36
C LEU A 44 6.25 8.71 25.31
N ILE A 45 7.51 8.87 24.93
CA ILE A 45 8.49 9.66 25.68
C ILE A 45 8.05 11.12 25.76
N CYS A 46 7.65 11.73 24.64
CA CYS A 46 7.16 13.10 24.60
C CYS A 46 5.88 13.29 25.42
N LEU A 47 4.95 12.33 25.35
CA LEU A 47 3.71 12.35 26.12
C LEU A 47 3.99 12.22 27.63
N GLY A 48 4.82 11.25 28.03
CA GLY A 48 5.23 11.08 29.43
C GLY A 48 5.91 12.33 29.99
N TRP A 49 6.82 12.93 29.21
CA TRP A 49 7.45 14.19 29.58
C TRP A 49 6.46 15.37 29.67
N ALA A 50 5.44 15.42 28.82
CA ALA A 50 4.41 16.44 28.90
C ALA A 50 3.54 16.30 30.16
N LEU A 51 3.25 15.06 30.59
CA LEU A 51 2.42 14.75 31.75
C LEU A 51 3.12 15.05 33.09
N THR A 52 4.44 14.98 33.16
CA THR A 52 5.21 15.33 34.38
C THR A 52 5.31 16.83 34.65
N ARG A 53 4.86 17.69 33.72
CA ARG A 53 4.86 19.14 33.90
C ARG A 53 3.74 19.62 34.81
N GLU A 54 3.91 20.80 35.40
CA GLU A 54 2.86 21.50 36.14
C GLU A 54 1.68 21.89 35.24
N LYS A 55 0.48 21.98 35.81
CA LYS A 55 -0.81 22.14 35.11
C LYS A 55 -0.80 23.25 34.04
N GLY A 56 -0.14 24.40 34.30
CA GLY A 56 -0.03 25.51 33.34
C GLY A 56 0.99 25.31 32.20
N ARG A 57 1.94 24.39 32.36
CA ARG A 57 2.95 24.03 31.34
C ARG A 57 2.61 22.76 30.57
N ARG A 58 1.70 21.92 31.09
CA ARG A 58 1.19 20.71 30.40
C ARG A 58 0.61 21.02 29.02
N LEU A 59 -0.17 22.10 28.90
CA LEU A 59 -0.83 22.45 27.64
C LEU A 59 0.17 22.76 26.52
N ARG A 60 1.24 23.49 26.85
CA ARG A 60 2.33 23.79 25.89
C ARG A 60 3.14 22.55 25.56
N ALA A 61 3.37 21.67 26.53
CA ALA A 61 4.10 20.43 26.33
C ALA A 61 3.30 19.39 25.50
N ALA A 62 1.96 19.48 25.48
CA ALA A 62 1.09 18.62 24.69
C ALA A 62 1.06 18.97 23.18
N ILE A 63 1.63 20.09 22.76
CA ILE A 63 1.69 20.50 21.35
C ILE A 63 2.49 19.48 20.52
N VAL A 64 3.64 19.03 21.04
CA VAL A 64 4.51 18.05 20.37
C VAL A 64 3.76 16.73 20.07
N PRO A 65 3.16 16.02 21.05
CA PRO A 65 2.42 14.79 20.75
C PRO A 65 1.19 15.05 19.87
N ALA A 66 0.50 16.18 20.02
CA ALA A 66 -0.63 16.53 19.15
C ALA A 66 -0.20 16.73 17.69
N ALA A 67 0.93 17.40 17.45
CA ALA A 67 1.48 17.58 16.12
C ALA A 67 1.90 16.25 15.48
N VAL A 68 2.52 15.34 16.25
CA VAL A 68 2.87 13.99 15.76
C VAL A 68 1.62 13.20 15.35
N LEU A 69 0.55 13.26 16.15
CA LEU A 69 -0.73 12.61 15.80
C LEU A 69 -1.37 13.24 14.55
N ALA A 70 -1.30 14.56 14.40
CA ALA A 70 -1.84 15.27 13.24
C ALA A 70 -1.14 14.92 11.92
N VAL A 71 0.12 14.46 11.96
CA VAL A 71 0.87 14.04 10.76
C VAL A 71 0.41 12.68 10.22
N VAL A 72 -0.18 11.83 11.05
CA VAL A 72 -0.66 10.49 10.65
C VAL A 72 -1.63 10.52 9.46
N PRO A 73 -2.75 11.29 9.49
CA PRO A 73 -3.67 11.34 8.35
C PRO A 73 -3.00 11.92 7.09
N ILE A 74 -2.13 12.92 7.24
CA ILE A 74 -1.39 13.52 6.11
C ILE A 74 -0.49 12.47 5.45
N GLY A 75 0.20 11.66 6.24
CA GLY A 75 1.02 10.58 5.73
C GLY A 75 0.23 9.53 4.95
N ILE A 76 -0.97 9.17 5.41
CA ILE A 76 -1.84 8.21 4.71
C ILE A 76 -2.21 8.72 3.32
N GLU A 77 -2.67 9.97 3.22
CA GLU A 77 -3.02 10.60 1.95
C GLU A 77 -1.82 10.73 1.02
N LEU A 78 -0.67 11.15 1.55
CA LEU A 78 0.58 11.20 0.78
C LEU A 78 0.97 9.81 0.26
N GLY A 79 0.79 8.78 1.08
CA GLY A 79 1.05 7.41 0.68
C GLY A 79 0.15 6.94 -0.46
N HIS A 80 -1.14 7.25 -0.40
CA HIS A 80 -2.06 6.98 -1.50
C HIS A 80 -1.63 7.73 -2.77
N ALA A 81 -1.30 9.02 -2.68
CA ALA A 81 -0.86 9.81 -3.83
C ALA A 81 0.42 9.25 -4.48
N ILE A 82 1.40 8.82 -3.68
CA ILE A 82 2.63 8.18 -4.19
C ILE A 82 2.31 6.87 -4.90
N ARG A 83 1.46 6.01 -4.32
CA ARG A 83 1.04 4.74 -4.95
C ARG A 83 0.32 4.97 -6.28
N ASP A 84 -0.55 5.97 -6.31
CA ASP A 84 -1.32 6.36 -7.49
C ASP A 84 -0.38 6.84 -8.60
N TRP A 85 0.55 7.75 -8.28
CA TRP A 85 1.56 8.22 -9.22
C TRP A 85 2.44 7.08 -9.74
N GLN A 86 2.91 6.20 -8.86
CA GLN A 86 3.72 5.04 -9.27
C GLN A 86 2.95 4.09 -10.20
N PHE A 87 1.68 3.83 -9.90
CA PHE A 87 0.84 3.01 -10.78
C PHE A 87 0.72 3.65 -12.16
N GLN A 88 0.41 4.95 -12.24
CA GLN A 88 0.27 5.64 -13.52
C GLN A 88 1.58 5.64 -14.32
N ARG A 89 2.72 5.87 -13.66
CA ARG A 89 4.05 5.77 -14.28
C ARG A 89 4.33 4.37 -14.82
N ASP A 90 3.97 3.34 -14.05
CA ASP A 90 4.26 1.95 -14.40
C ASP A 90 3.15 1.29 -15.25
N LEU A 91 2.04 2.00 -15.54
CA LEU A 91 0.86 1.47 -16.23
C LEU A 91 1.20 0.81 -17.59
N PRO A 92 2.06 1.37 -18.46
CA PRO A 92 2.43 0.71 -19.71
C PRO A 92 3.10 -0.65 -19.49
N ARG A 93 3.88 -0.79 -18.42
CA ARG A 93 4.53 -2.07 -18.06
C ARG A 93 3.52 -3.07 -17.52
N TYR A 94 2.54 -2.61 -16.75
CA TYR A 94 1.42 -3.44 -16.32
C TYR A 94 0.57 -3.92 -17.50
N GLN A 95 0.32 -3.08 -18.49
CA GLN A 95 -0.38 -3.46 -19.72
C GLN A 95 0.40 -4.53 -20.50
N ALA A 96 1.71 -4.35 -20.68
CA ALA A 96 2.56 -5.37 -21.30
C ALA A 96 2.58 -6.68 -20.52
N ALA A 97 2.63 -6.61 -19.18
CA ALA A 97 2.57 -7.77 -18.31
C ALA A 97 1.20 -8.47 -18.39
N ALA A 98 0.09 -7.72 -18.47
CA ALA A 98 -1.24 -8.28 -18.65
C ALA A 98 -1.39 -8.95 -20.02
N ALA A 99 -0.88 -8.35 -21.09
CA ALA A 99 -0.88 -8.97 -22.41
C ALA A 99 -0.10 -10.29 -22.42
N TRP A 100 1.10 -10.31 -21.83
CA TRP A 100 1.88 -11.55 -21.64
C TRP A 100 1.11 -12.59 -20.81
N ALA A 101 0.54 -12.20 -19.67
CA ALA A 101 -0.22 -13.11 -18.83
C ALA A 101 -1.46 -13.67 -19.55
N SER A 102 -2.10 -12.86 -20.40
CA SER A 102 -3.24 -13.27 -21.20
C SER A 102 -2.91 -14.41 -22.17
N THR A 103 -1.66 -14.51 -22.65
CA THR A 103 -1.25 -15.62 -23.54
C THR A 103 -1.09 -16.95 -22.80
N LEU A 104 -1.10 -16.94 -21.47
CA LEU A 104 -1.01 -18.13 -20.62
C LEU A 104 -2.37 -18.57 -20.09
N ALA A 105 -3.45 -17.84 -20.43
CA ALA A 105 -4.77 -18.12 -19.92
C ALA A 105 -5.32 -19.45 -20.45
N VAL A 106 -5.85 -20.27 -19.54
CA VAL A 106 -6.49 -21.55 -19.86
C VAL A 106 -7.96 -21.46 -19.43
N PRO A 107 -8.93 -21.66 -20.34
CA PRO A 107 -10.34 -21.60 -20.00
C PRO A 107 -10.73 -22.60 -18.90
N GLY A 108 -11.42 -22.12 -17.88
CA GLY A 108 -11.87 -22.92 -16.73
C GLY A 108 -10.82 -23.14 -15.65
N GLU A 109 -9.58 -22.72 -15.86
CA GLU A 109 -8.48 -22.92 -14.92
C GLU A 109 -7.96 -21.61 -14.32
N THR A 110 -7.21 -21.74 -13.22
CA THR A 110 -6.39 -20.66 -12.69
C THR A 110 -4.91 -21.04 -12.79
N VAL A 111 -4.17 -20.26 -13.57
CA VAL A 111 -2.73 -20.42 -13.75
C VAL A 111 -2.01 -19.48 -12.79
N THR A 112 -1.13 -20.03 -11.96
CA THR A 112 -0.30 -19.26 -11.02
C THR A 112 1.14 -19.26 -11.50
N VAL A 113 1.73 -18.07 -11.64
CA VAL A 113 3.14 -17.89 -12.03
C VAL A 113 3.93 -17.31 -10.86
N LEU A 114 4.85 -18.13 -10.33
CA LEU A 114 5.73 -17.81 -9.20
C LEU A 114 7.13 -18.41 -9.44
N PRO A 115 8.21 -17.60 -9.54
CA PRO A 115 8.21 -16.14 -9.65
C PRO A 115 7.76 -15.67 -11.06
N PRO A 116 7.31 -14.40 -11.20
CA PRO A 116 7.08 -13.80 -12.52
C PRO A 116 8.38 -13.64 -13.33
N PRO A 117 8.30 -13.41 -14.65
CA PRO A 117 9.47 -13.09 -15.47
C PRO A 117 10.27 -11.92 -14.93
N ALA A 118 11.59 -11.94 -15.12
CA ALA A 118 12.50 -10.91 -14.61
C ALA A 118 12.10 -9.48 -15.02
N ALA A 119 11.51 -9.31 -16.21
CA ALA A 119 11.01 -8.02 -16.71
C ALA A 119 9.87 -7.41 -15.87
N TYR A 120 9.17 -8.22 -15.07
CA TYR A 120 8.01 -7.82 -14.25
C TYR A 120 8.19 -8.14 -12.76
N ALA A 121 9.33 -8.72 -12.36
CA ALA A 121 9.61 -9.14 -10.98
C ALA A 121 9.66 -7.97 -9.98
N ASP A 122 9.87 -6.74 -10.44
CA ASP A 122 9.77 -5.55 -9.59
C ASP A 122 8.32 -5.09 -9.39
N LEU A 123 7.40 -5.43 -10.30
CA LEU A 123 5.99 -5.01 -10.27
C LEU A 123 5.12 -5.89 -9.36
N THR A 124 5.51 -7.15 -9.18
CA THR A 124 4.70 -8.17 -8.53
C THR A 124 5.61 -9.29 -8.01
N TYR A 125 5.22 -9.94 -6.92
CA TYR A 125 5.88 -11.17 -6.46
C TYR A 125 5.19 -12.43 -7.00
N GLY A 126 3.96 -12.31 -7.52
CA GLY A 126 3.20 -13.42 -8.11
C GLY A 126 2.10 -12.95 -9.04
N VAL A 127 1.73 -13.80 -10.00
CA VAL A 127 0.64 -13.53 -10.95
C VAL A 127 -0.36 -14.68 -10.94
N HIS A 128 -1.63 -14.39 -10.71
CA HIS A 128 -2.71 -15.36 -10.86
C HIS A 128 -3.56 -14.98 -12.07
N ILE A 129 -3.82 -15.94 -12.94
CA ILE A 129 -4.50 -15.75 -14.21
C ILE A 129 -5.71 -16.66 -14.20
N THR A 130 -6.90 -16.08 -14.24
CA THR A 130 -8.15 -16.83 -14.23
C THR A 130 -8.93 -16.48 -15.48
N GLN A 131 -9.37 -17.49 -16.23
CA GLN A 131 -10.27 -17.31 -17.36
C GLN A 131 -11.51 -18.17 -17.15
N ASN A 132 -12.66 -17.54 -16.96
CA ASN A 132 -13.92 -18.25 -16.81
C ASN A 132 -15.08 -17.51 -17.48
N GLU A 133 -16.22 -18.19 -17.63
CA GLU A 133 -17.41 -17.64 -18.29
C GLU A 133 -18.03 -16.46 -17.50
N THR A 134 -17.87 -16.46 -16.17
CA THR A 134 -18.51 -15.47 -15.28
C THR A 134 -17.78 -14.13 -15.26
N CYS A 135 -16.46 -14.13 -15.28
CA CYS A 135 -15.62 -12.94 -15.09
C CYS A 135 -14.75 -12.61 -16.31
N GLY A 136 -14.79 -13.46 -17.35
CA GLY A 136 -13.86 -13.38 -18.46
C GLY A 136 -12.43 -13.65 -18.01
N LEU A 137 -11.48 -12.95 -18.62
CA LEU A 137 -10.08 -12.98 -18.24
C LEU A 137 -9.80 -11.99 -17.12
N VAL A 138 -9.24 -12.51 -16.02
CA VAL A 138 -8.80 -11.77 -14.85
C VAL A 138 -7.33 -12.08 -14.61
N VAL A 139 -6.51 -11.04 -14.40
CA VAL A 139 -5.08 -11.18 -14.07
C VAL A 139 -4.78 -10.40 -12.80
N ASP A 140 -4.35 -11.09 -11.75
CA ASP A 140 -3.97 -10.51 -10.47
C ASP A 140 -2.45 -10.44 -10.31
N PHE A 141 -1.94 -9.22 -10.18
CA PHE A 141 -0.55 -8.94 -9.84
C PHE A 141 -0.44 -8.68 -8.33
N PHE A 142 0.05 -9.66 -7.58
CA PHE A 142 0.26 -9.56 -6.13
C PHE A 142 1.53 -8.76 -5.80
N TRP A 143 1.36 -7.56 -5.23
CA TRP A 143 2.46 -6.61 -5.07
C TRP A 143 2.61 -6.04 -3.66
N GLY A 144 1.64 -6.30 -2.78
CA GLY A 144 1.76 -5.90 -1.37
C GLY A 144 1.42 -7.03 -0.43
N GLY A 145 2.29 -7.17 0.57
CA GLY A 145 2.02 -7.89 1.81
C GLY A 145 1.79 -6.91 2.96
N GLY A 146 1.40 -7.43 4.12
CA GLY A 146 1.33 -6.67 5.37
C GLY A 146 1.40 -7.63 6.55
N PHE A 147 1.49 -7.10 7.76
CA PHE A 147 1.28 -7.89 8.98
C PHE A 147 0.10 -7.30 9.79
N PRO A 148 -0.93 -8.09 10.14
CA PRO A 148 -1.18 -9.46 9.67
C PRO A 148 -1.32 -9.49 8.14
N VAL A 149 -1.13 -10.67 7.52
CA VAL A 149 -1.05 -10.83 6.05
C VAL A 149 -2.22 -10.11 5.39
N LYS A 150 -1.90 -8.98 4.74
CA LYS A 150 -2.81 -8.26 3.86
C LYS A 150 -2.24 -8.31 2.46
N HIS A 151 -2.92 -8.99 1.56
CA HIS A 151 -2.58 -9.04 0.16
C HIS A 151 -3.16 -7.80 -0.51
N THR A 152 -2.32 -7.11 -1.29
CA THR A 152 -2.81 -6.12 -2.24
C THR A 152 -2.47 -6.55 -3.64
N VAL A 153 -3.47 -6.54 -4.51
CA VAL A 153 -3.33 -6.87 -5.93
C VAL A 153 -3.60 -5.66 -6.79
N ARG A 154 -2.90 -5.59 -7.92
CA ARG A 154 -3.34 -4.82 -9.09
C ARG A 154 -3.99 -5.84 -10.00
N ARG A 155 -5.28 -5.70 -10.22
CA ARG A 155 -6.08 -6.60 -11.05
C ARG A 155 -6.33 -5.97 -12.40
N TYR A 156 -6.03 -6.71 -13.46
CA TYR A 156 -6.51 -6.43 -14.80
C TYR A 156 -7.71 -7.32 -15.12
N ILE A 157 -8.73 -6.75 -15.77
CA ILE A 157 -9.88 -7.48 -16.28
C ILE A 157 -10.13 -7.02 -17.71
N ALA A 158 -10.28 -7.99 -18.62
CA ALA A 158 -10.52 -7.72 -20.03
C ALA A 158 -11.88 -7.05 -20.30
N ASP A 159 -12.93 -7.43 -19.55
CA ASP A 159 -14.24 -6.78 -19.54
C ASP A 159 -14.46 -6.04 -18.21
N PRO A 160 -14.31 -4.71 -18.17
CA PRO A 160 -14.49 -3.93 -16.94
C PRO A 160 -15.87 -4.10 -16.29
N THR A 161 -16.91 -4.40 -17.06
CA THR A 161 -18.28 -4.60 -16.52
C THR A 161 -18.41 -5.88 -15.70
N SER A 162 -17.53 -6.86 -15.94
CA SER A 162 -17.47 -8.09 -15.13
C SER A 162 -17.20 -7.80 -13.65
N MET A 163 -16.56 -6.67 -13.31
CA MET A 163 -16.42 -6.27 -11.91
C MET A 163 -17.75 -5.99 -11.23
N GLU A 164 -18.83 -5.64 -11.92
CA GLU A 164 -20.14 -5.44 -11.27
C GLU A 164 -20.71 -6.75 -10.71
N ARG A 165 -20.23 -7.90 -11.20
CA ARG A 165 -20.66 -9.22 -10.76
C ARG A 165 -19.98 -9.58 -9.45
N LYS A 166 -20.77 -9.91 -8.42
CA LYS A 166 -20.28 -10.27 -7.08
C LYS A 166 -19.13 -11.30 -7.09
N PRO A 167 -19.20 -12.41 -7.86
CA PRO A 167 -18.12 -13.41 -7.87
C PRO A 167 -16.76 -12.84 -8.31
N CYS A 168 -16.76 -11.82 -9.15
CA CYS A 168 -15.54 -11.19 -9.67
C CYS A 168 -14.92 -10.18 -8.70
N ARG A 169 -15.63 -9.82 -7.61
CA ARG A 169 -15.09 -9.01 -6.49
C ARG A 169 -14.93 -9.80 -5.20
N GLU A 170 -15.52 -10.99 -5.13
CA GLU A 170 -15.57 -11.81 -3.92
C GLU A 170 -14.16 -12.15 -3.40
N GLY A 171 -14.00 -12.15 -2.08
CA GLY A 171 -12.70 -12.35 -1.42
C GLY A 171 -11.91 -11.06 -1.14
N TRP A 172 -12.22 -9.94 -1.82
CA TRP A 172 -11.56 -8.66 -1.58
C TRP A 172 -12.46 -7.70 -0.79
N ARG A 173 -11.94 -7.14 0.31
CA ARG A 173 -12.72 -6.23 1.19
C ARG A 173 -12.77 -4.81 0.67
N ARG A 174 -11.73 -4.39 -0.04
CA ARG A 174 -11.56 -3.02 -0.54
C ARG A 174 -11.16 -3.08 -2.01
N GLY A 175 -11.70 -2.17 -2.80
CA GLY A 175 -11.39 -2.07 -4.22
C GLY A 175 -11.54 -0.65 -4.76
N ARG A 176 -10.61 -0.21 -5.60
CA ARG A 176 -10.65 1.08 -6.30
C ARG A 176 -10.24 0.91 -7.75
N GLN A 177 -11.02 1.46 -8.68
CA GLN A 177 -10.62 1.53 -10.07
C GLN A 177 -9.45 2.52 -10.24
N ARG A 178 -8.44 2.13 -11.01
CA ARG A 178 -7.22 2.90 -11.25
C ARG A 178 -7.09 3.41 -12.67
N ALA A 179 -7.58 2.64 -13.63
CA ALA A 179 -7.66 2.93 -15.05
C ALA A 179 -8.74 2.04 -15.67
N GLU A 180 -9.01 2.20 -16.96
CA GLU A 180 -9.90 1.28 -17.69
C GLU A 180 -9.38 -0.17 -17.60
N GLY A 181 -10.23 -1.09 -17.13
CA GLY A 181 -9.84 -2.49 -16.92
C GLY A 181 -8.88 -2.74 -15.75
N TRP A 182 -8.46 -1.72 -15.00
CA TRP A 182 -7.48 -1.85 -13.91
C TRP A 182 -8.05 -1.45 -12.55
N PHE A 183 -7.85 -2.33 -11.57
CA PHE A 183 -8.34 -2.17 -10.21
C PHE A 183 -7.22 -2.44 -9.21
N GLU A 184 -7.23 -1.73 -8.08
CA GLU A 184 -6.43 -2.06 -6.92
C GLU A 184 -7.35 -2.66 -5.86
N LEU A 185 -7.04 -3.88 -5.42
CA LEU A 185 -7.84 -4.62 -4.44
C LEU A 185 -6.99 -4.97 -3.22
N ALA A 186 -7.64 -5.02 -2.06
CA ALA A 186 -7.01 -5.40 -0.79
C ALA A 186 -8.00 -6.17 0.10
N ASP A 187 -7.48 -7.15 0.83
CA ASP A 187 -8.20 -7.88 1.88
C ASP A 187 -8.16 -7.16 3.25
#